data_AF-A0A7M7NW03-F1
#
_entry.id   AF-A0A7M7NW03-F1
#
_cell.length_a   1.000
_cell.length_b   1.000
_cell.length_c   1.000
_cell.angle_alpha   90.00
_cell.angle_beta   90.00
_cell.angle_gamma   90.00
#
_symmetry.space_group_name_H-M   'P 1'
#
loop_
_entity.id
_entity.type
_entity.pdbx_description
1 polymer ?
#
loop_
_entity_poly.entity_id
_entity_poly.type
_entity_poly.pdbx_seq_one_letter_code
_entity_poly.pdbx_strand_id
1 'polypeptide(L)'
;MASMDHDYHFLENLSWSLAHRFAASTWKTYAGVSLDYYRVPYDHDGRSSSSPHGHRLPNMRVDGMFMATCPKSEGITNVHAERMILDWLHNQVVNSKWPPADRQLHTLHLFTFLSPCSGCISWLWSFLHFLRQNGLMGRIRIVLGYSKWYTPPGDLIYPGPFLTIPWLYELQHYFPNFKVMKIY
;
A
#
# COMPACT_ATOMS: atom_id res chain seq x y z
N MET A 1 17.03 6.35 -11.66
CA MET A 1 16.01 6.80 -10.67
C MET A 1 14.69 6.88 -11.41
N ALA A 2 13.63 6.22 -10.93
CA ALA A 2 12.29 6.43 -11.47
C ALA A 2 11.89 7.90 -11.30
N SER A 3 11.32 8.51 -12.34
CA SER A 3 10.82 9.89 -12.29
C SER A 3 9.58 9.95 -11.41
N MET A 4 9.36 11.04 -10.67
CA MET A 4 8.11 11.26 -9.92
C MET A 4 6.87 11.16 -10.83
N ASP A 5 7.02 11.54 -12.10
CA ASP A 5 5.99 11.41 -13.13
C ASP A 5 5.62 9.95 -13.43
N HIS A 6 6.63 9.06 -13.49
CA HIS A 6 6.42 7.63 -13.65
C HIS A 6 5.69 7.03 -12.46
N ASP A 7 6.08 7.39 -11.24
CA ASP A 7 5.42 6.92 -10.02
C ASP A 7 3.97 7.41 -9.93
N TYR A 8 3.71 8.66 -10.34
CA TYR A 8 2.37 9.23 -10.38
C TYR A 8 1.47 8.40 -11.29
N HIS A 9 1.87 8.20 -12.56
CA HIS A 9 1.10 7.40 -13.51
C HIS A 9 0.94 5.94 -13.08
N PHE A 10 1.95 5.38 -12.42
CA PHE A 10 1.85 4.03 -11.87
C PHE A 10 0.77 3.95 -10.78
N LEU A 11 0.80 4.88 -9.81
CA LEU A 11 -0.16 4.95 -8.73
C LEU A 11 -1.58 5.27 -9.23
N GLU A 12 -1.70 6.11 -10.25
CA GLU A 12 -2.95 6.40 -10.95
C GLU A 12 -3.52 5.13 -11.58
N ASN A 13 -2.74 4.39 -12.38
CA ASN A 13 -3.16 3.11 -12.96
C ASN A 13 -3.56 2.09 -11.89
N LEU A 14 -2.80 2.00 -10.79
CA LEU A 14 -3.12 1.14 -9.66
C LEU A 14 -4.45 1.54 -9.01
N SER A 15 -4.68 2.84 -8.81
CA SER A 15 -5.95 3.39 -8.31
C SER A 15 -7.13 3.06 -9.21
N TRP A 16 -7.02 3.30 -10.53
CA TRP A 16 -8.06 2.94 -11.50
C TRP A 16 -8.38 1.45 -11.48
N SER A 17 -7.35 0.59 -11.49
CA SER A 17 -7.53 -0.86 -11.45
C SER A 17 -8.28 -1.33 -10.20
N LEU A 18 -7.96 -0.74 -9.05
CA LEU A 18 -8.65 -1.03 -7.79
C LEU A 18 -10.09 -0.49 -7.80
N ALA A 19 -10.31 0.73 -8.30
CA ALA A 19 -11.66 1.32 -8.39
C ALA A 19 -12.61 0.51 -9.28
N HIS A 20 -12.12 -0.02 -10.41
CA HIS A 20 -12.92 -0.90 -11.30
C HIS A 20 -13.30 -2.22 -10.64
N ARG A 21 -12.40 -2.81 -9.83
CA ARG A 21 -12.63 -4.09 -9.13
C ARG A 21 -13.55 -3.94 -7.92
N PHE A 22 -13.52 -2.77 -7.27
CA PHE A 22 -14.28 -2.48 -6.06
C PHE A 22 -15.30 -1.37 -6.35
N ALA A 23 -16.33 -1.69 -7.15
CA ALA A 23 -17.47 -0.80 -7.37
C ALA A 23 -17.98 -0.26 -6.02
N ALA A 24 -18.15 1.06 -5.95
CA ALA A 24 -18.14 1.89 -4.74
C ALA A 24 -19.26 1.68 -3.70
N SER A 25 -19.88 0.49 -3.58
CA SER A 25 -21.10 0.31 -2.80
C SER A 25 -21.01 -0.52 -1.51
N THR A 26 -19.87 -1.08 -1.11
CA THR A 26 -19.76 -1.74 0.22
C THR A 26 -18.42 -1.62 0.97
N TRP A 27 -17.35 -1.18 0.33
CA TRP A 27 -15.98 -1.18 0.88
C TRP A 27 -15.48 0.25 1.11
N LYS A 28 -15.05 0.58 2.34
CA LYS A 28 -14.72 1.97 2.70
C LYS A 28 -13.25 2.36 2.47
N THR A 29 -12.32 1.41 2.39
CA THR A 29 -10.90 1.65 2.06
C THR A 29 -10.29 0.41 1.42
N TYR A 30 -9.43 0.62 0.42
CA TYR A 30 -8.61 -0.43 -0.18
C TYR A 30 -7.18 0.06 -0.29
N ALA A 31 -6.25 -0.88 -0.22
CA ALA A 31 -4.85 -0.64 -0.46
C ALA A 31 -4.30 -1.67 -1.45
N GLY A 32 -3.30 -1.26 -2.23
CA GLY A 32 -2.62 -2.10 -3.21
C GLY A 32 -1.12 -1.96 -3.10
N VAL A 33 -0.40 -2.97 -3.57
CA VAL A 33 1.05 -3.01 -3.54
C VAL A 33 1.62 -3.61 -4.83
N SER A 34 2.63 -2.98 -5.43
CA SER A 34 3.38 -3.53 -6.57
C SER A 34 4.84 -3.77 -6.20
N LEU A 35 5.39 -4.93 -6.58
CA LEU A 35 6.81 -5.25 -6.47
C LEU A 35 7.41 -5.31 -7.87
N ASP A 36 8.51 -4.58 -8.13
CA ASP A 36 9.20 -4.56 -9.43
C ASP A 36 9.55 -5.96 -10.01
N TYR A 37 9.71 -6.98 -9.17
CA TYR A 37 9.96 -8.37 -9.59
C TYR A 37 8.80 -8.98 -10.41
N TYR A 38 7.57 -8.50 -10.18
CA TYR A 38 6.38 -8.87 -10.94
C TYR A 38 6.03 -7.73 -11.90
N ARG A 39 6.83 -7.51 -12.94
CA ARG A 39 6.47 -6.65 -14.08
C ARG A 39 5.26 -7.25 -14.81
N VAL A 40 4.07 -7.03 -14.28
CA VAL A 40 2.82 -7.40 -14.91
C VAL A 40 2.28 -6.16 -15.62
N PRO A 41 2.03 -6.20 -16.94
CA PRO A 41 1.31 -5.13 -17.61
C PRO A 41 -0.08 -5.03 -16.99
N TYR A 42 -0.45 -3.84 -16.55
CA TYR A 42 -1.82 -3.54 -16.12
C TYR A 42 -2.74 -3.69 -17.33
N ASP A 43 -3.40 -4.83 -17.46
CA ASP A 43 -4.42 -5.03 -18.49
C ASP A 43 -5.61 -4.12 -18.17
N HIS A 44 -5.65 -2.97 -18.84
CA HIS A 44 -6.77 -2.02 -18.83
C HIS A 44 -7.93 -2.52 -19.71
N ASP A 45 -7.69 -3.51 -20.56
CA ASP A 45 -8.69 -4.07 -21.46
C ASP A 45 -9.30 -5.32 -20.85
N GLY A 46 -10.51 -5.15 -20.31
CA GLY A 46 -11.39 -6.25 -19.97
C GLY A 46 -11.76 -7.05 -21.21
N ARG A 47 -10.92 -8.01 -21.62
CA ARG A 47 -11.30 -9.18 -22.41
C ARG A 47 -10.18 -10.22 -22.42
N SER A 48 -10.47 -11.33 -21.75
CA SER A 48 -9.89 -12.65 -22.01
C SER A 48 -8.43 -12.87 -21.60
N SER A 49 -8.23 -13.25 -20.32
CA SER A 49 -7.13 -14.14 -19.95
C SER A 49 -7.60 -15.08 -18.84
N SER A 50 -7.94 -16.30 -19.24
CA SER A 50 -8.06 -17.44 -18.35
C SER A 50 -6.64 -17.83 -17.89
N SER A 51 -6.25 -17.43 -16.68
CA SER A 51 -5.04 -17.95 -16.03
C SER A 51 -5.32 -18.23 -14.55
N PRO A 52 -4.73 -19.30 -13.99
CA PRO A 52 -5.19 -19.98 -12.79
C PRO A 52 -4.57 -19.38 -11.53
N HIS A 53 -5.13 -19.77 -10.38
CA HIS A 53 -4.61 -19.56 -9.01
C HIS A 53 -5.22 -18.41 -8.21
N GLY A 54 -6.31 -18.74 -7.52
CA GLY A 54 -6.65 -18.14 -6.24
C GLY A 54 -7.06 -19.25 -5.28
N HIS A 55 -6.14 -19.72 -4.43
CA HIS A 55 -6.55 -20.54 -3.29
C HIS A 55 -7.38 -19.66 -2.35
N ARG A 56 -8.66 -20.00 -2.17
CA ARG A 56 -9.55 -19.36 -1.20
C ARG A 56 -9.03 -19.65 0.21
N LEU A 57 -8.45 -18.65 0.87
CA LEU A 57 -8.45 -18.60 2.34
C LEU A 57 -9.79 -18.02 2.80
N PRO A 58 -10.36 -18.46 3.94
CA PRO A 58 -11.79 -18.30 4.21
C PRO A 58 -12.28 -16.86 4.36
N ASN A 59 -11.41 -15.86 4.54
CA ASN A 59 -11.82 -14.45 4.74
C ASN A 59 -10.78 -13.40 4.27
N MET A 60 -9.87 -13.74 3.35
CA MET A 60 -8.85 -12.78 2.89
C MET A 60 -8.41 -13.13 1.46
N ARG A 61 -8.55 -12.18 0.52
CA ARG A 61 -7.93 -12.27 -0.82
C ARG A 61 -6.73 -11.33 -0.87
N VAL A 62 -5.64 -11.73 -0.20
CA VAL A 62 -4.31 -11.26 -0.62
C VAL A 62 -3.94 -12.17 -1.76
N ASP A 63 -4.31 -11.78 -2.98
CA ASP A 63 -3.74 -12.42 -4.16
C ASP A 63 -2.22 -12.24 -4.07
N GLY A 64 -1.46 -13.25 -4.47
CA GLY A 64 0.02 -13.27 -4.38
C GLY A 64 0.69 -12.13 -5.15
N MET A 65 -0.10 -11.21 -5.71
CA MET A 65 0.37 -10.06 -6.45
C MET A 65 -0.10 -8.67 -6.00
N PHE A 66 -1.28 -8.37 -5.43
CA PHE A 66 -1.71 -6.94 -5.49
C PHE A 66 -2.69 -6.31 -4.48
N MET A 67 -3.27 -6.98 -3.48
CA MET A 67 -4.48 -6.40 -2.84
C MET A 67 -4.63 -6.70 -1.35
N ALA A 68 -4.96 -5.67 -0.56
CA ALA A 68 -5.65 -5.85 0.72
C ALA A 68 -6.90 -4.97 0.77
N THR A 69 -8.02 -5.59 1.08
CA THR A 69 -9.32 -4.95 1.26
C THR A 69 -9.73 -5.06 2.73
N CYS A 70 -10.24 -3.98 3.32
CA CYS A 70 -10.88 -4.05 4.64
C CYS A 70 -12.35 -4.48 4.45
N PRO A 71 -12.76 -5.73 4.77
CA PRO A 71 -14.18 -6.03 4.87
C PRO A 71 -14.76 -5.26 6.05
N LYS A 72 -15.94 -4.66 5.88
CA LYS A 72 -16.81 -4.37 7.03
C LYS A 72 -17.17 -5.73 7.63
N SER A 73 -16.47 -6.13 8.68
CA SER A 73 -16.93 -7.22 9.54
C SER A 73 -17.93 -6.62 10.51
N GLU A 74 -19.10 -7.25 10.64
CA GLU A 74 -20.11 -6.98 11.68
C GLU A 74 -19.60 -7.40 13.08
N GLY A 75 -18.37 -7.02 13.44
CA GLY A 75 -17.67 -7.42 14.65
C GLY A 75 -16.53 -6.46 15.00
N ILE A 76 -16.23 -6.37 16.29
CA ILE A 76 -15.54 -5.29 17.04
C ILE A 76 -14.06 -5.01 16.64
N THR A 77 -13.54 -5.59 15.55
CA THR A 77 -12.13 -5.43 15.12
C THR A 77 -11.98 -5.08 13.64
N ASN A 78 -12.27 -3.82 13.27
CA ASN A 78 -11.95 -3.31 11.92
C ASN A 78 -10.43 -3.23 11.74
N VAL A 79 -9.85 -4.15 10.96
CA VAL A 79 -8.41 -4.12 10.60
C VAL A 79 -8.21 -3.19 9.41
N HIS A 80 -7.33 -2.21 9.55
CA HIS A 80 -7.05 -1.21 8.52
C HIS A 80 -6.32 -1.84 7.31
N ALA A 81 -6.64 -1.40 6.09
CA ALA A 81 -6.07 -1.95 4.86
C ALA A 81 -4.54 -1.77 4.80
N GLU A 82 -4.02 -0.66 5.31
CA GLU A 82 -2.58 -0.38 5.38
C GLU A 82 -1.87 -1.40 6.27
N ARG A 83 -2.47 -1.73 7.43
CA ARG A 83 -1.92 -2.74 8.34
C ARG A 83 -1.82 -4.10 7.66
N MET A 84 -2.87 -4.53 6.94
CA MET A 84 -2.89 -5.81 6.25
C MET A 84 -1.76 -5.92 5.20
N ILE A 85 -1.51 -4.85 4.43
CA ILE A 85 -0.42 -4.84 3.44
C ILE A 85 0.94 -4.84 4.11
N LEU A 86 1.13 -4.03 5.15
CA LEU A 86 2.40 -3.97 5.87
C LEU A 86 2.74 -5.31 6.54
N ASP A 87 1.75 -5.99 7.12
CA ASP A 87 1.92 -7.34 7.69
C ASP A 87 2.29 -8.36 6.60
N TRP A 88 1.65 -8.29 5.43
CA TRP A 88 2.01 -9.15 4.28
C TRP A 88 3.44 -8.86 3.78
N LEU A 89 3.82 -7.59 3.64
CA LEU A 89 5.17 -7.20 3.21
C LEU A 89 6.23 -7.63 4.21
N HIS A 90 5.96 -7.48 5.50
CA HIS A 90 6.85 -7.98 6.54
C HIS A 90 7.09 -9.49 6.37
N ASN A 91 6.02 -10.26 6.11
CA ASN A 91 6.15 -11.69 5.82
C ASN A 91 6.92 -11.99 4.53
N GLN A 92 6.78 -11.18 3.47
CA GLN A 92 7.57 -11.34 2.24
C GLN A 92 9.07 -11.12 2.49
N VAL A 93 9.41 -10.15 3.34
CA VAL A 93 10.80 -9.86 3.71
C VAL A 93 11.39 -11.01 4.53
N VAL A 94 10.65 -11.49 5.52
CA VAL A 94 11.15 -12.53 6.44
C VAL A 94 11.20 -13.90 5.79
N ASN A 95 10.13 -14.30 5.08
CA ASN A 95 9.94 -15.70 4.66
C ASN A 95 10.19 -15.93 3.17
N SER A 96 9.99 -14.91 2.32
CA SER A 96 10.00 -15.05 0.86
C SER A 96 11.25 -14.47 0.19
N LYS A 97 12.26 -14.06 0.98
CA LYS A 97 13.55 -13.51 0.50
C LYS A 97 13.41 -12.29 -0.41
N TRP A 98 12.33 -11.51 -0.28
CA TRP A 98 12.19 -10.25 -0.97
C TRP A 98 12.85 -9.11 -0.15
N PRO A 99 13.57 -8.17 -0.77
CA PRO A 99 13.88 -8.07 -2.20
C PRO A 99 14.92 -9.12 -2.64
N PRO A 100 14.85 -9.61 -3.89
CA PRO A 100 15.81 -10.57 -4.46
C PRO A 100 17.24 -10.07 -4.31
N ALA A 101 18.19 -10.94 -3.95
CA ALA A 101 19.60 -10.62 -3.67
C ALA A 101 20.44 -10.22 -4.91
N ASP A 102 19.84 -9.48 -5.85
CA ASP A 102 20.40 -9.04 -7.12
C ASP A 102 21.17 -7.71 -7.05
N ARG A 103 21.26 -7.12 -5.85
CA ARG A 103 21.87 -5.79 -5.57
C ARG A 103 21.20 -4.64 -6.33
N GLN A 104 20.02 -4.85 -6.89
CA GLN A 104 19.24 -3.80 -7.54
C GLN A 104 18.36 -3.06 -6.52
N LEU A 105 17.97 -1.84 -6.89
CA LEU A 105 16.98 -1.07 -6.16
C LEU A 105 15.60 -1.47 -6.67
N HIS A 106 14.76 -2.00 -5.78
CA HIS A 106 13.39 -2.41 -6.06
C HIS A 106 12.42 -1.33 -5.55
N THR A 107 11.50 -0.91 -6.40
CA THR A 107 10.44 0.03 -6.05
C THR A 107 9.19 -0.72 -5.63
N LEU A 108 8.59 -0.24 -4.55
CA LEU A 108 7.36 -0.69 -3.95
C LEU A 108 6.33 0.45 -4.07
N HIS A 109 5.36 0.32 -4.96
CA HIS A 109 4.25 1.27 -5.04
C HIS A 109 3.12 0.81 -4.14
N LEU A 110 2.83 1.58 -3.10
CA LEU A 110 1.71 1.42 -2.20
C LEU A 110 0.64 2.44 -2.56
N PHE A 111 -0.61 2.00 -2.68
CA PHE A 111 -1.73 2.92 -2.85
C PHE A 111 -2.75 2.73 -1.72
N THR A 112 -3.31 3.83 -1.20
CA THR A 112 -4.43 3.82 -0.26
C THR A 112 -5.49 4.84 -0.69
N PHE A 113 -6.77 4.46 -0.73
CA PHE A 113 -7.80 5.41 -1.19
C PHE A 113 -7.93 6.63 -0.27
N LEU A 114 -7.94 6.39 1.05
CA LEU A 114 -7.83 7.44 2.07
C LEU A 114 -6.37 7.53 2.54
N SER A 115 -5.91 8.72 2.91
CA SER A 115 -4.61 8.90 3.55
C SER A 115 -4.56 8.12 4.88
N PRO A 116 -3.43 7.52 5.25
CA PRO A 116 -3.32 6.78 6.51
C PRO A 116 -3.75 7.60 7.74
N CYS A 117 -4.47 6.96 8.67
CA CYS A 117 -4.73 7.55 9.99
C CYS A 117 -3.45 7.52 10.86
N SER A 118 -3.47 8.19 12.02
CA SER A 118 -2.33 8.22 12.95
C SER A 118 -1.81 6.83 13.33
N GLY A 119 -2.71 5.87 13.55
CA GLY A 119 -2.37 4.47 13.77
C GLY A 119 -1.60 3.88 12.59
N CYS A 120 -2.14 3.98 11.37
CA CYS A 120 -1.48 3.44 10.17
C CYS A 120 -0.12 4.11 9.90
N ILE A 121 0.06 5.41 10.22
CA ILE A 121 1.35 6.10 10.13
C ILE A 121 2.36 5.48 11.11
N SER A 122 1.95 5.20 12.35
CA SER A 122 2.82 4.52 13.33
C SER A 122 3.23 3.11 12.88
N TRP A 123 2.32 2.36 12.26
CA TRP A 123 2.63 1.05 11.69
C TRP A 123 3.61 1.13 10.52
N LEU A 124 3.41 2.12 9.64
CA LEU A 124 4.31 2.40 8.53
C LEU A 124 5.71 2.79 9.04
N TRP A 125 5.79 3.64 10.07
CA TRP A 125 7.06 3.98 10.75
C TRP A 125 7.79 2.72 11.23
N SER A 126 7.09 1.83 11.92
CA SER A 126 7.66 0.56 12.42
C SER A 126 8.18 -0.32 11.28
N PHE A 127 7.42 -0.44 10.19
CA PHE A 127 7.86 -1.20 9.01
C PHE A 127 9.10 -0.59 8.35
N LEU A 128 9.15 0.73 8.19
CA LEU A 128 10.32 1.43 7.64
C LEU A 128 11.57 1.26 8.54
N HIS A 129 11.40 1.28 9.85
CA HIS A 129 12.47 0.96 10.80
C HIS A 129 12.95 -0.48 10.68
N PHE A 130 12.03 -1.43 10.57
CA PHE A 130 12.36 -2.83 10.34
C PHE A 130 13.22 -3.00 9.07
N LEU A 131 12.84 -2.37 7.95
CA LEU A 131 13.65 -2.40 6.73
C LEU A 131 15.05 -1.79 6.94
N ARG A 132 15.15 -0.72 7.72
CA ARG A 132 16.44 -0.08 8.04
C ARG A 132 17.33 -1.00 8.87
N GLN A 133 16.79 -1.59 9.93
CA GLN A 133 17.52 -2.49 10.83
C GLN A 133 18.04 -3.74 10.10
N ASN A 134 17.31 -4.20 9.08
CA ASN A 134 17.73 -5.32 8.24
C ASN A 134 18.62 -4.89 7.05
N GLY A 135 19.06 -3.63 6.97
CA GLY A 135 19.93 -3.13 5.91
C GLY A 135 19.26 -3.08 4.51
N LEU A 136 17.94 -3.19 4.44
CA LEU A 136 17.19 -3.26 3.18
C LEU A 136 16.86 -1.89 2.61
N MET A 137 16.99 -0.82 3.41
CA MET A 137 16.70 0.54 2.95
C MET A 137 17.55 0.98 1.75
N GLY A 138 18.74 0.41 1.53
CA GLY A 138 19.53 0.69 0.32
C GLY A 138 19.07 -0.02 -0.94
N ARG A 139 18.14 -0.98 -0.82
CA ARG A 139 17.68 -1.88 -1.89
C ARG A 139 16.18 -1.79 -2.15
N ILE A 140 15.45 -1.06 -1.32
CA ILE A 140 14.02 -0.85 -1.45
C ILE A 140 13.73 0.65 -1.47
N ARG A 141 13.00 1.08 -2.49
CA ARG A 141 12.32 2.37 -2.56
C ARG A 141 10.84 2.14 -2.37
N ILE A 142 10.18 2.97 -1.57
CA ILE A 142 8.75 2.86 -1.30
C ILE A 142 8.08 4.16 -1.71
N VAL A 143 7.02 4.07 -2.49
CA VAL A 143 6.18 5.22 -2.87
C VAL A 143 4.76 4.95 -2.41
N LEU A 144 4.27 5.75 -1.48
CA LEU A 144 2.89 5.70 -0.99
C LEU A 144 2.04 6.78 -1.66
N GLY A 145 1.09 6.36 -2.48
CA GLY A 145 0.05 7.19 -3.08
C GLY A 145 -1.24 7.19 -2.26
N TYR A 146 -1.91 8.35 -2.16
CA TYR A 146 -3.28 8.42 -1.63
C TYR A 146 -4.17 9.39 -2.43
N SER A 147 -5.48 9.12 -2.48
CA SER A 147 -6.43 9.96 -3.26
C SER A 147 -7.17 11.00 -2.43
N LYS A 148 -7.69 10.60 -1.26
CA LYS A 148 -8.51 11.46 -0.41
C LYS A 148 -7.92 11.57 1.00
N TRP A 149 -8.17 12.68 1.66
CA TRP A 149 -7.78 12.83 3.07
C TRP A 149 -8.73 12.03 3.96
N TYR A 150 -8.15 11.28 4.90
CA TYR A 150 -8.92 10.65 5.96
C TYR A 150 -9.33 11.69 7.00
N THR A 151 -10.64 11.81 7.21
CA THR A 151 -11.21 12.60 8.32
C THR A 151 -11.82 11.63 9.33
N PRO A 152 -11.30 11.55 10.56
CA PRO A 152 -11.87 10.67 11.58
C PRO A 152 -13.32 11.09 11.93
N PRO A 153 -14.20 10.13 12.22
CA PRO A 153 -15.53 10.45 12.72
C PRO A 153 -15.46 10.93 14.18
N GLY A 154 -15.91 12.16 14.44
CA GLY A 154 -15.96 12.77 15.78
C GLY A 154 -14.76 13.68 16.07
N ASP A 155 -15.02 14.86 16.64
CA ASP A 155 -14.13 16.03 16.49
C ASP A 155 -12.90 16.12 17.42
N LEU A 156 -12.62 15.20 18.34
CA LEU A 156 -11.59 15.49 19.37
C LEU A 156 -10.69 14.35 19.85
N ILE A 157 -10.94 13.08 19.48
CA ILE A 157 -10.17 11.95 20.04
C ILE A 157 -9.05 11.50 19.10
N TYR A 158 -9.23 11.62 17.79
CA TYR A 158 -8.27 11.14 16.79
C TYR A 158 -7.71 12.30 15.97
N PRO A 159 -6.38 12.34 15.73
CA PRO A 159 -5.77 13.36 14.89
C PRO A 159 -6.39 13.39 13.50
N GLY A 160 -6.87 14.56 13.10
CA GLY A 160 -7.39 14.81 11.76
C GLY A 160 -6.29 15.02 10.71
N PRO A 161 -6.68 15.23 9.44
CA PRO A 161 -5.75 15.32 8.31
C PRO A 161 -4.75 16.47 8.43
N PHE A 162 -5.11 17.56 9.13
CA PHE A 162 -4.21 18.68 9.39
C PHE A 162 -2.98 18.33 10.24
N LEU A 163 -3.04 17.23 11.01
CA LEU A 163 -1.91 16.70 11.77
C LEU A 163 -1.31 15.46 11.08
N THR A 164 -2.15 14.53 10.62
CA THR A 164 -1.66 13.26 10.08
C THR A 164 -0.97 13.41 8.72
N ILE A 165 -1.39 14.36 7.86
CA ILE A 165 -0.70 14.59 6.58
C ILE A 165 0.72 15.11 6.81
N PRO A 166 0.96 16.17 7.62
CA PRO A 166 2.33 16.57 7.97
C PRO A 166 3.18 15.43 8.53
N TRP A 167 2.67 14.66 9.50
CA TRP A 167 3.40 13.52 10.07
C TRP A 167 3.77 12.47 9.02
N LEU A 168 2.86 12.19 8.08
CA LEU A 168 3.12 11.26 6.99
C LEU A 168 4.25 11.74 6.07
N TYR A 169 4.28 13.03 5.74
CA TYR A 169 5.35 13.61 4.92
C TYR A 169 6.67 13.74 5.68
N GLU A 170 6.63 13.92 7.00
CA GLU A 170 7.80 13.96 7.87
C GLU A 170 8.60 12.65 7.83
N LEU A 171 7.94 11.50 7.63
CA LEU A 171 8.61 10.22 7.41
C LEU A 171 9.68 10.27 6.31
N GLN A 172 9.48 11.07 5.26
CA GLN A 172 10.44 11.18 4.16
C GLN A 172 11.78 11.78 4.59
N HIS A 173 11.80 12.59 5.66
CA HIS A 173 13.02 13.16 6.22
C HIS A 173 13.85 12.09 6.92
N TYR A 174 13.18 11.18 7.61
CA TYR A 174 13.85 10.07 8.30
C TYR A 174 14.22 8.95 7.34
N PHE A 175 13.41 8.68 6.31
CA PHE A 175 13.58 7.56 5.38
C PHE A 175 13.72 8.09 3.94
N PRO A 176 14.93 8.35 3.44
CA PRO A 176 15.13 9.02 2.14
C PRO A 176 14.53 8.28 0.92
N ASN A 177 14.44 6.94 1.02
CA ASN A 177 13.86 6.07 -0.01
C ASN A 177 12.35 5.84 0.15
N PHE A 178 11.73 6.48 1.14
CA PHE A 178 10.27 6.56 1.28
C PHE A 178 9.77 7.86 0.66
N LYS A 179 8.74 7.77 -0.17
CA LYS A 179 8.09 8.91 -0.82
C LYS A 179 6.59 8.83 -0.62
N VAL A 180 5.98 10.01 -0.47
CA VAL A 180 4.53 10.16 -0.31
C VAL A 180 4.03 11.06 -1.43
N MET A 181 2.90 10.68 -2.02
CA MET A 181 2.29 11.42 -3.12
C MET A 181 0.77 11.43 -2.97
N LYS A 182 0.16 12.60 -3.22
CA LYS A 182 -1.28 12.68 -3.44
C LYS A 182 -1.55 12.46 -4.93
N ILE A 183 -2.49 11.59 -5.25
CA ILE A 183 -2.95 11.34 -6.62
C ILE A 183 -4.40 11.80 -6.77
N TYR A 184 -4.76 12.33 -7.94
CA TYR A 184 -6.06 12.95 -8.19
C TYR A 184 -7.02 12.03 -8.93
#